data_AF-A0A7C4L7Q0-F1
#
_entry.id   AF-A0A7C4L7Q0-F1
#
_cell.length_a   1.000
_cell.length_b   1.000
_cell.length_c   1.000
_cell.angle_alpha   90.00
_cell.angle_beta   90.00
_cell.angle_gamma   90.00
#
_symmetry.space_group_name_H-M   'P 1'
#
loop_
_entity.id
_entity.type
_entity.pdbx_description
1 polymer ?
#
loop_
_entity_poly.entity_id
_entity_poly.type
_entity_poly.pdbx_seq_one_letter_code
_entity_poly.pdbx_strand_id
1 'polypeptide(L)'
;MYKYLIEFKKLIKIMEKLRGKNGCPWDKKQNHKTLLPYLLEETYELIEAVNKNRKELIIEELGDLLLQIIFHSQILKEKSQKGIYEVIKLLNHKLVQRHPHVFSRNKNLYNDFHVRQFWEKHKKEIKKRDSILDGVPIALSSLLRARRLISKATTLGFKWSNNNSIIKKVKEELNEVIKELKSKKRRGLEEEIGDLLFVITALAYYNKINAENALYKANNKFIKRFKKIENKLKPNLSEKDILGLWEKVKK
;
A
#
# COMPACT_ATOMS: atom_id res chain seq x y z
N MET A 1 17.52 -25.31 -8.50
CA MET A 1 17.43 -24.28 -9.56
C MET A 1 16.58 -24.74 -10.75
N TYR A 2 16.84 -25.93 -11.31
CA TYR A 2 16.12 -26.46 -12.49
C TYR A 2 14.59 -26.56 -12.31
N LYS A 3 14.12 -27.04 -11.14
CA LYS A 3 12.68 -27.16 -10.83
C LYS A 3 11.92 -25.82 -10.94
N TYR A 4 12.51 -24.72 -10.48
CA TYR A 4 11.87 -23.39 -10.57
C TYR A 4 11.73 -22.91 -12.01
N LEU A 5 12.74 -23.17 -12.85
CA LEU A 5 12.71 -22.80 -14.25
C LEU A 5 11.62 -23.58 -15.01
N ILE A 6 11.43 -24.87 -14.68
CA ILE A 6 10.37 -25.70 -15.26
C ILE A 6 9.00 -25.11 -14.95
N GLU A 7 8.68 -24.89 -13.68
CA GLU A 7 7.35 -24.40 -13.29
C GLU A 7 7.09 -22.99 -13.83
N PHE A 8 8.10 -22.12 -13.82
CA PHE A 8 7.96 -20.79 -14.38
C PHE A 8 7.73 -20.82 -15.90
N LYS A 9 8.45 -21.68 -16.63
CA LYS A 9 8.23 -21.89 -18.06
C LYS A 9 6.84 -22.47 -18.35
N LYS A 10 6.35 -23.37 -17.49
CA LYS A 10 5.01 -23.94 -17.59
C LYS A 10 3.94 -22.85 -17.42
N LEU A 11 4.08 -21.98 -16.42
CA LEU A 11 3.17 -20.85 -16.18
C LEU A 11 3.08 -19.90 -17.38
N ILE A 12 4.22 -19.54 -17.97
CA ILE A 12 4.26 -18.69 -19.17
C ILE A 12 3.49 -19.35 -20.31
N LYS A 13 3.76 -20.63 -20.59
CA LYS A 13 3.07 -21.38 -21.65
C LYS A 13 1.57 -21.52 -21.42
N ILE A 14 1.14 -21.67 -20.16
CA ILE A 14 -0.29 -21.71 -19.82
C ILE A 14 -0.94 -20.39 -20.22
N MET A 15 -0.37 -19.25 -19.82
CA MET A 15 -0.93 -17.94 -20.16
C MET A 15 -0.93 -17.68 -21.68
N GLU A 16 0.13 -18.07 -22.39
CA GLU A 16 0.17 -18.00 -23.86
C GLU A 16 -0.95 -18.81 -24.51
N LYS A 17 -1.24 -20.00 -23.98
CA LYS A 17 -2.36 -20.84 -24.46
C LYS A 17 -3.71 -20.23 -24.14
N LEU A 18 -3.90 -19.72 -22.91
CA LEU A 18 -5.14 -19.08 -22.46
C LEU A 18 -5.50 -17.85 -23.32
N ARG A 19 -4.51 -17.07 -23.74
CA ARG A 19 -4.71 -15.89 -24.59
C ARG A 19 -4.47 -16.12 -26.09
N GLY A 20 -4.14 -17.35 -26.49
CA GLY A 20 -3.88 -17.72 -27.88
C GLY A 20 -5.13 -17.74 -28.76
N LYS A 21 -4.97 -18.08 -30.04
CA LYS A 21 -6.08 -18.12 -31.02
C LYS A 21 -7.28 -18.94 -30.53
N ASN A 22 -7.02 -20.13 -30.00
CA ASN A 22 -8.02 -21.06 -29.45
C ASN A 22 -8.10 -20.99 -27.91
N GLY A 23 -7.67 -19.87 -27.33
CA GLY A 23 -7.67 -19.64 -25.90
C GLY A 23 -9.05 -19.27 -25.34
N CYS A 24 -9.10 -19.03 -24.04
CA CYS A 24 -10.31 -18.65 -23.31
C CYS A 24 -10.84 -17.28 -23.81
N PRO A 25 -12.13 -17.16 -24.17
CA PRO A 25 -12.71 -15.90 -24.63
C PRO A 25 -12.62 -14.77 -23.61
N TRP A 26 -12.75 -15.08 -22.32
CA TRP A 26 -12.63 -14.10 -21.24
C TRP A 26 -11.19 -13.59 -21.13
N ASP A 27 -10.22 -14.50 -21.11
CA ASP A 27 -8.80 -14.13 -21.00
C ASP A 27 -8.39 -13.23 -22.16
N LYS A 28 -8.74 -13.60 -23.40
CA LYS A 28 -8.40 -12.84 -24.61
C LYS A 28 -8.95 -11.41 -24.61
N LYS A 29 -10.15 -11.20 -24.05
CA LYS A 29 -10.79 -9.87 -23.99
C LYS A 29 -10.12 -8.93 -23.00
N GLN A 30 -9.33 -9.43 -22.05
CA GLN A 30 -8.67 -8.60 -21.05
C GLN A 30 -7.57 -7.71 -21.64
N ASN A 31 -7.44 -6.51 -21.06
CA ASN A 31 -6.37 -5.56 -21.30
C ASN A 31 -5.84 -5.00 -19.97
N HIS A 32 -4.81 -4.15 -20.00
CA HIS A 32 -4.21 -3.61 -18.77
C HIS A 32 -5.20 -2.92 -17.83
N LYS A 33 -6.20 -2.22 -18.36
CA LYS A 33 -7.17 -1.48 -17.54
C LYS A 33 -8.21 -2.41 -16.92
N THR A 34 -8.69 -3.41 -17.68
CA THR A 34 -9.71 -4.34 -17.19
C THR A 34 -9.18 -5.29 -16.11
N LEU A 35 -7.87 -5.48 -16.04
CA LEU A 35 -7.21 -6.29 -15.01
C LEU A 35 -6.94 -5.55 -13.69
N LEU A 36 -7.01 -4.21 -13.66
CA LEU A 36 -6.69 -3.44 -12.45
C LEU A 36 -7.56 -3.79 -11.24
N PRO A 37 -8.89 -4.01 -11.37
CA PRO A 37 -9.71 -4.41 -10.23
C PRO A 37 -9.24 -5.71 -9.58
N TYR A 38 -8.94 -6.73 -10.39
CA TYR A 38 -8.43 -8.01 -9.90
C TYR A 38 -7.09 -7.85 -9.19
N LEU A 39 -6.14 -7.11 -9.77
CA LEU A 39 -4.86 -6.83 -9.10
C LEU A 39 -5.04 -6.16 -7.71
N LEU A 40 -6.03 -5.27 -7.58
CA LEU A 40 -6.33 -4.66 -6.28
C LEU A 40 -6.94 -5.67 -5.32
N GLU A 41 -7.87 -6.50 -5.78
CA GLU A 41 -8.50 -7.58 -5.02
C GLU A 41 -7.44 -8.54 -4.45
N GLU A 42 -6.62 -9.16 -5.30
CA GLU A 42 -5.55 -10.09 -4.88
C GLU A 42 -4.56 -9.43 -3.91
N THR A 43 -4.32 -8.12 -4.07
CA THR A 43 -3.44 -7.37 -3.16
C THR A 43 -4.05 -7.30 -1.76
N TYR A 44 -5.36 -7.06 -1.65
CA TYR A 44 -6.05 -7.00 -0.36
C TYR A 44 -6.25 -8.38 0.25
N GLU A 45 -6.49 -9.41 -0.57
CA GLU A 45 -6.59 -10.79 -0.10
C GLU A 45 -5.25 -11.28 0.45
N LEU A 46 -4.12 -10.99 -0.21
CA LEU A 46 -2.79 -11.24 0.38
C LEU A 46 -2.58 -10.51 1.71
N ILE A 47 -2.98 -9.22 1.80
CA ILE A 47 -2.89 -8.46 3.05
C ILE A 47 -3.71 -9.14 4.16
N GLU A 48 -4.90 -9.65 3.83
CA GLU A 48 -5.76 -10.36 4.76
C GLU A 48 -5.15 -11.70 5.21
N ALA A 49 -4.63 -12.50 4.26
CA ALA A 49 -3.96 -13.76 4.53
C ALA A 49 -2.75 -13.59 5.47
N VAL A 50 -1.92 -12.57 5.21
CA VAL A 50 -0.79 -12.19 6.08
C VAL A 50 -1.27 -11.74 7.45
N ASN A 51 -2.28 -10.88 7.52
CA ASN A 51 -2.82 -10.40 8.80
C ASN A 51 -3.44 -11.52 9.65
N LYS A 52 -3.96 -12.58 9.02
CA LYS A 52 -4.49 -13.78 9.69
C LYS A 52 -3.45 -14.86 9.96
N ASN A 53 -2.18 -14.66 9.55
CA ASN A 53 -1.10 -15.66 9.64
C ASN A 53 -1.46 -17.03 9.00
N ARG A 54 -2.25 -17.03 7.92
CA ARG A 54 -2.68 -18.26 7.23
C ARG A 54 -1.72 -18.57 6.09
N LYS A 55 -0.78 -19.49 6.31
CA LYS A 55 0.32 -19.76 5.38
C LYS A 55 -0.16 -20.25 4.03
N GLU A 56 -1.17 -21.11 4.02
CA GLU A 56 -1.72 -21.72 2.81
C GLU A 56 -2.35 -20.64 1.92
N LEU A 57 -3.16 -19.76 2.52
CA LEU A 57 -3.72 -18.60 1.82
C LEU A 57 -2.60 -17.67 1.32
N ILE A 58 -1.57 -17.37 2.12
CA ILE A 58 -0.46 -16.52 1.65
C ILE A 58 0.18 -17.09 0.37
N ILE A 59 0.28 -18.41 0.22
CA ILE A 59 0.84 -19.04 -0.98
C ILE A 59 -0.11 -18.87 -2.18
N GLU A 60 -1.40 -19.06 -1.97
CA GLU A 60 -2.47 -18.87 -2.97
C GLU A 60 -2.46 -17.44 -3.50
N GLU A 61 -2.59 -16.44 -2.63
CA GLU A 61 -2.65 -15.03 -3.00
C GLU A 61 -1.35 -14.50 -3.64
N LEU A 62 -0.19 -15.05 -3.25
CA LEU A 62 1.08 -14.77 -3.93
C LEU A 62 1.09 -15.34 -5.36
N GLY A 63 0.43 -16.48 -5.56
CA GLY A 63 0.17 -17.07 -6.86
C GLY A 63 -0.71 -16.18 -7.73
N ASP A 64 -1.78 -15.61 -7.17
CA ASP A 64 -2.70 -14.74 -7.92
C ASP A 64 -2.08 -13.39 -8.27
N LEU A 65 -1.28 -12.80 -7.37
CA LEU A 65 -0.45 -11.65 -7.75
C LEU A 65 0.57 -11.98 -8.85
N LEU A 66 1.17 -13.18 -8.80
CA LEU A 66 2.07 -13.63 -9.87
C LEU A 66 1.31 -13.83 -11.19
N LEU A 67 0.08 -14.35 -11.14
CA LEU A 67 -0.81 -14.48 -12.29
C LEU A 67 -1.02 -13.10 -12.95
N GLN A 68 -1.36 -12.06 -12.17
CA GLN A 68 -1.53 -10.70 -12.70
C GLN A 68 -0.27 -10.17 -13.39
N ILE A 69 0.92 -10.42 -12.83
CA ILE A 69 2.21 -10.03 -13.44
C ILE A 69 2.40 -10.74 -14.78
N ILE A 70 2.14 -12.05 -14.84
CA ILE A 70 2.25 -12.86 -16.05
C ILE A 70 1.22 -12.40 -17.10
N PHE A 71 0.01 -12.11 -16.69
CA PHE A 71 -1.08 -11.66 -17.56
C PHE A 71 -0.75 -10.32 -18.23
N HIS A 72 -0.36 -9.31 -17.45
CA HIS A 72 0.08 -8.03 -18.00
C HIS A 72 1.31 -8.15 -18.90
N SER A 73 2.26 -9.02 -18.53
CA SER A 73 3.45 -9.29 -19.34
C SER A 73 3.11 -9.95 -20.68
N GLN A 74 2.12 -10.84 -20.71
CA GLN A 74 1.64 -11.47 -21.93
C GLN A 74 0.94 -10.44 -22.85
N ILE A 75 0.11 -9.55 -22.30
CA ILE A 75 -0.51 -8.45 -23.07
C ILE A 75 0.54 -7.51 -23.68
N LEU A 76 1.62 -7.21 -22.95
CA LEU A 76 2.73 -6.41 -23.49
C LEU A 76 3.43 -7.13 -24.64
N LYS A 77 3.65 -8.44 -24.50
CA LYS A 77 4.33 -9.28 -25.49
C LYS A 77 3.55 -9.30 -26.79
N GLU A 78 2.23 -9.44 -26.72
CA GLU A 78 1.32 -9.42 -27.87
C GLU A 78 1.39 -8.11 -28.67
N LYS A 79 1.71 -6.97 -28.02
CA LYS A 79 1.75 -5.65 -28.66
C LYS A 79 3.12 -5.19 -29.10
N SER A 80 4.19 -5.61 -28.41
CA SER A 80 5.51 -4.96 -28.53
C SER A 80 6.69 -5.92 -28.49
N GLN A 81 6.44 -7.24 -28.53
CA GLN A 81 7.43 -8.30 -28.34
C GLN A 81 8.22 -8.26 -27.00
N LYS A 82 7.90 -7.31 -26.09
CA LYS A 82 8.44 -7.25 -24.74
C LYS A 82 7.44 -7.86 -23.77
N GLY A 83 7.88 -8.79 -22.93
CA GLY A 83 7.02 -9.46 -21.95
C GLY A 83 7.76 -9.73 -20.65
N ILE A 84 7.54 -10.94 -20.11
CA ILE A 84 8.01 -11.30 -18.78
C ILE A 84 9.54 -11.33 -18.67
N TYR A 85 10.24 -11.64 -19.76
CA TYR A 85 11.70 -11.62 -19.80
C TYR A 85 12.24 -10.20 -19.53
N GLU A 86 11.72 -9.18 -20.22
CA GLU A 86 12.12 -7.79 -20.01
C GLU A 86 11.77 -7.31 -18.60
N VAL A 87 10.61 -7.69 -18.07
CA VAL A 87 10.19 -7.37 -16.70
C VAL A 87 11.19 -7.90 -15.69
N ILE A 88 11.56 -9.19 -15.79
CA ILE A 88 12.52 -9.83 -14.87
C ILE A 88 13.93 -9.25 -15.07
N LYS A 89 14.39 -9.08 -16.31
CA LYS A 89 15.71 -8.51 -16.62
C LYS A 89 15.87 -7.12 -16.02
N LEU A 90 14.85 -6.26 -16.19
CA LEU A 90 14.84 -4.91 -15.62
C LEU A 90 14.81 -4.94 -14.09
N LEU A 91 14.00 -5.83 -13.50
CA LEU A 91 13.93 -6.00 -12.04
C LEU A 91 15.28 -6.44 -11.47
N ASN A 92 15.93 -7.44 -12.06
CA ASN A 92 17.24 -7.94 -11.64
C ASN A 92 18.28 -6.83 -11.66
N HIS A 93 18.41 -6.12 -12.78
CA HIS A 93 19.34 -5.00 -12.91
C HIS A 93 19.10 -3.91 -11.85
N LYS A 94 17.83 -3.54 -11.66
CA LYS A 94 17.41 -2.56 -10.65
C LYS A 94 17.70 -3.00 -9.23
N LEU A 95 17.52 -4.28 -8.89
CA LEU A 95 17.81 -4.81 -7.57
C LEU A 95 19.32 -4.82 -7.30
N VAL A 96 20.14 -5.28 -8.25
CA VAL A 96 21.61 -5.28 -8.13
C VAL A 96 22.13 -3.86 -7.95
N GLN A 97 21.73 -2.91 -8.81
CA GLN A 97 22.16 -1.51 -8.72
C GLN A 97 21.77 -0.83 -7.42
N ARG A 98 20.61 -1.16 -6.84
CA ARG A 98 20.12 -0.56 -5.59
C ARG A 98 20.76 -1.16 -4.35
N HIS A 99 21.40 -2.32 -4.44
CA HIS A 99 22.00 -2.97 -3.29
C HIS A 99 23.51 -3.18 -3.50
N PRO A 100 24.29 -2.10 -3.73
CA PRO A 100 25.74 -2.23 -3.93
C PRO A 100 26.43 -2.80 -2.68
N HIS A 101 25.85 -2.63 -1.49
CA HIS A 101 26.36 -3.25 -0.26
C HIS A 101 26.22 -4.78 -0.22
N VAL A 102 25.30 -5.35 -1.01
CA VAL A 102 25.14 -6.81 -1.15
C VAL A 102 25.93 -7.35 -2.35
N PHE A 103 25.88 -6.63 -3.49
CA PHE A 103 26.39 -7.13 -4.78
C PHE A 103 27.70 -6.48 -5.25
N SER A 104 28.23 -5.51 -4.52
CA SER A 104 29.53 -4.90 -4.80
C SER A 104 30.41 -4.92 -3.54
N ARG A 105 31.71 -4.67 -3.68
CA ARG A 105 32.66 -4.64 -2.54
C ARG A 105 32.50 -3.39 -1.64
N ASN A 106 31.59 -2.47 -1.99
CA ASN A 106 31.42 -1.21 -1.27
C ASN A 106 30.49 -1.39 -0.06
N LYS A 107 31.08 -1.67 1.11
CA LYS A 107 30.38 -1.94 2.39
C LYS A 107 29.96 -0.68 3.16
N ASN A 108 30.09 0.52 2.59
CA ASN A 108 29.86 1.79 3.31
C ASN A 108 28.38 2.13 3.63
N LEU A 109 27.44 1.18 3.46
CA LEU A 109 26.04 1.35 3.84
C LEU A 109 25.76 0.55 5.12
N TYR A 110 26.02 1.19 6.26
CA TYR A 110 26.03 0.55 7.58
C TYR A 110 24.65 0.40 8.25
N ASN A 111 23.61 1.09 7.77
CA ASN A 111 22.26 1.07 8.38
C ASN A 111 21.12 1.35 7.37
N ASP A 112 19.87 1.04 7.77
CA ASP A 112 18.65 1.24 6.96
C ASP A 112 18.49 2.69 6.46
N PHE A 113 18.90 3.68 7.25
CA PHE A 113 18.80 5.09 6.87
C PHE A 113 19.71 5.42 5.67
N HIS A 114 20.98 5.01 5.71
CA HIS A 114 21.93 5.23 4.62
C HIS A 114 21.50 4.48 3.35
N VAL A 115 20.98 3.25 3.47
CA VAL A 115 20.45 2.49 2.34
C VAL A 115 19.28 3.21 1.67
N ARG A 116 18.34 3.77 2.45
CA ARG A 116 17.20 4.53 1.92
C ARG A 116 17.61 5.82 1.24
N GLN A 117 18.55 6.57 1.82
CA GLN A 117 19.08 7.78 1.19
C GLN A 117 19.75 7.47 -0.16
N PHE A 118 20.55 6.40 -0.21
CA PHE A 118 21.15 5.93 -1.45
C PHE A 118 20.09 5.60 -2.52
N TRP A 119 19.03 4.87 -2.14
CA TRP A 119 17.94 4.55 -3.08
C TRP A 119 17.21 5.78 -3.61
N GLU A 120 16.97 6.79 -2.78
CA GLU A 120 16.27 8.00 -3.22
C GLU A 120 17.16 8.88 -4.11
N LYS A 121 18.44 9.05 -3.76
CA LYS A 121 19.41 9.77 -4.60
C LYS A 121 19.51 9.13 -5.98
N HIS A 122 19.71 7.80 -6.03
CA HIS A 122 19.83 7.05 -7.28
C HIS A 122 18.54 7.12 -8.13
N LYS A 123 17.36 7.14 -7.48
CA LYS A 123 16.08 7.35 -8.20
C LYS A 123 15.95 8.76 -8.78
N LYS A 124 16.43 9.80 -8.10
CA LYS A 124 16.38 11.18 -8.59
C LYS A 124 17.26 11.35 -9.83
N GLU A 125 18.50 10.85 -9.76
CA GLU A 125 19.49 10.91 -10.85
C GLU A 125 19.00 10.17 -12.10
N ILE A 126 18.54 8.92 -11.97
CA ILE A 126 18.10 8.11 -13.13
C ILE A 126 16.81 8.67 -13.76
N LYS A 127 15.88 9.19 -12.95
CA LYS A 127 14.56 9.61 -13.45
C LYS A 127 14.46 11.10 -13.78
N LYS A 128 15.56 11.87 -13.70
CA LYS A 128 15.61 13.32 -13.94
C LYS A 128 14.43 14.06 -13.30
N ARG A 129 14.18 13.78 -12.01
CA ARG A 129 13.06 14.38 -11.27
C ARG A 129 13.49 15.68 -10.61
N ASP A 130 12.64 16.69 -10.69
CA ASP A 130 12.88 17.99 -10.05
C ASP A 130 12.71 17.88 -8.53
N SER A 131 11.62 17.24 -8.09
CA SER A 131 11.32 17.01 -6.68
C SER A 131 11.51 15.54 -6.27
N ILE A 132 11.95 15.34 -5.01
CA ILE A 132 11.98 13.99 -4.42
C ILE A 132 10.56 13.41 -4.31
N LEU A 133 9.53 14.26 -4.25
CA LEU A 133 8.12 13.88 -4.10
C LEU A 133 7.49 13.39 -5.41
N ASP A 134 8.05 13.74 -6.58
CA ASP A 134 7.60 13.27 -7.91
C ASP A 134 7.65 11.75 -8.07
N GLY A 135 8.29 11.07 -7.12
CA GLY A 135 8.31 9.63 -7.01
C GLY A 135 7.12 8.97 -6.34
N VAL A 136 6.17 9.73 -5.78
CA VAL A 136 5.00 9.19 -5.09
C VAL A 136 3.86 8.98 -6.08
N PRO A 137 3.43 7.73 -6.36
CA PRO A 137 2.33 7.48 -7.27
C PRO A 137 1.04 8.15 -6.80
N ILE A 138 0.30 8.73 -7.75
CA ILE A 138 -1.01 9.38 -7.50
C ILE A 138 -2.09 8.34 -7.20
N ALA A 139 -1.97 7.13 -7.77
CA ALA A 139 -2.91 6.03 -7.57
C ALA A 139 -2.83 5.35 -6.19
N LEU A 140 -1.91 5.76 -5.30
CA LEU A 140 -1.91 5.24 -3.93
C LEU A 140 -3.12 5.77 -3.16
N SER A 141 -3.69 4.94 -2.28
CA SER A 141 -4.66 5.41 -1.28
C SER A 141 -4.07 6.55 -0.45
N SER A 142 -4.93 7.44 0.05
CA SER A 142 -4.50 8.69 0.69
C SER A 142 -3.54 8.46 1.87
N LEU A 143 -3.78 7.46 2.73
CA LEU A 143 -2.89 7.19 3.88
C LEU A 143 -1.55 6.58 3.44
N LEU A 144 -1.55 5.70 2.44
CA LEU A 144 -0.30 5.17 1.86
C LEU A 144 0.50 6.27 1.15
N ARG A 145 -0.19 7.18 0.44
CA ARG A 145 0.42 8.35 -0.21
C ARG A 145 1.03 9.28 0.82
N ALA A 146 0.29 9.66 1.87
CA ALA A 146 0.80 10.47 2.98
C ALA A 146 2.03 9.82 3.64
N ARG A 147 1.96 8.52 3.97
CA ARG A 147 3.10 7.77 4.50
C ARG A 147 4.34 7.85 3.58
N ARG A 148 4.16 7.75 2.27
CA ARG A 148 5.25 7.86 1.29
C ARG A 148 5.82 9.27 1.20
N LEU A 149 4.98 10.30 1.24
CA LEU A 149 5.40 11.71 1.28
C LEU A 149 6.25 11.97 2.53
N ILE A 150 5.74 11.59 3.71
CA ILE A 150 6.46 11.70 4.99
C ILE A 150 7.81 10.98 4.91
N SER A 151 7.82 9.72 4.42
CA SER A 151 9.05 8.95 4.30
C SER A 151 10.10 9.65 3.43
N LYS A 152 9.70 10.21 2.29
CA LYS A 152 10.61 10.97 1.42
C LYS A 152 11.08 12.27 2.07
N ALA A 153 10.19 13.03 2.69
CA ALA A 153 10.56 14.24 3.44
C ALA A 153 11.62 13.90 4.51
N THR A 154 11.45 12.79 5.25
CA THR A 154 12.42 12.37 6.27
C THR A 154 13.82 12.05 5.72
N THR A 155 13.94 11.63 4.45
CA THR A 155 15.26 11.39 3.82
C THR A 155 16.05 12.67 3.57
N LEU A 156 15.37 13.81 3.46
CA LEU A 156 15.95 15.16 3.33
C LEU A 156 16.14 15.86 4.68
N GLY A 157 15.85 15.20 5.79
CA GLY A 157 16.04 15.78 7.13
C GLY A 157 14.79 16.43 7.73
N PHE A 158 13.64 16.45 7.04
CA PHE A 158 12.37 16.86 7.65
C PHE A 158 11.98 15.83 8.71
N LYS A 159 12.20 16.16 9.99
CA LYS A 159 12.05 15.21 11.10
C LYS A 159 11.35 15.86 12.27
N TRP A 160 10.46 15.10 12.91
CA TRP A 160 10.02 15.40 14.27
C TRP A 160 11.03 14.81 15.25
N SER A 161 11.32 15.55 16.32
CA SER A 161 12.38 15.18 17.28
C SER A 161 12.01 13.94 18.09
N ASN A 162 10.74 13.77 18.46
CA ASN A 162 10.23 12.65 19.25
C ASN A 162 8.70 12.55 19.14
N ASN A 163 8.12 11.52 19.77
CA ASN A 163 6.67 11.33 19.83
C ASN A 163 5.93 12.53 20.47
N ASN A 164 6.52 13.21 21.45
CA ASN A 164 5.88 14.37 22.08
C ASN A 164 5.72 15.55 21.11
N SER A 165 6.71 15.78 20.25
CA SER A 165 6.64 16.80 19.19
C SER A 165 5.51 16.50 18.20
N ILE A 166 5.34 15.24 17.79
CA ILE A 166 4.25 14.84 16.90
C ILE A 166 2.90 14.95 17.61
N ILE A 167 2.79 14.50 18.86
CA ILE A 167 1.56 14.59 19.67
C ILE A 167 1.14 16.06 19.85
N LYS A 168 2.09 16.98 20.04
CA LYS A 168 1.79 18.42 20.10
C LYS A 168 1.14 18.88 18.80
N LYS A 169 1.69 18.47 17.64
CA LYS A 169 1.11 18.81 16.33
C LYS A 169 -0.26 18.16 16.13
N VAL A 170 -0.47 16.90 16.53
CA VAL A 170 -1.81 16.27 16.51
C VAL A 170 -2.84 17.08 17.31
N LYS A 171 -2.45 17.58 18.49
CA LYS A 171 -3.32 18.43 19.31
C LYS A 171 -3.59 19.79 18.66
N GLU A 172 -2.60 20.35 17.96
CA GLU A 172 -2.71 21.59 17.20
C GLU A 172 -3.75 21.46 16.09
N GLU A 173 -3.60 20.46 15.20
CA GLU A 173 -4.56 20.21 14.10
C GLU A 173 -5.97 19.92 14.64
N LEU A 174 -6.07 19.14 15.73
CA LEU A 174 -7.37 18.88 16.37
C LEU A 174 -8.02 20.18 16.88
N ASN A 175 -7.24 21.11 17.43
CA ASN A 175 -7.76 22.39 17.86
C ASN A 175 -8.19 23.26 16.68
N GLU A 176 -7.54 23.15 15.52
CA GLU A 176 -7.94 23.86 14.29
C GLU A 176 -9.26 23.31 13.73
N VAL A 177 -9.42 21.97 13.71
CA VAL A 177 -10.72 21.33 13.44
C VAL A 177 -11.81 21.84 14.39
N ILE A 178 -11.53 21.93 15.70
CA ILE A 178 -12.49 22.44 16.69
C ILE A 178 -12.85 23.91 16.44
N LYS A 179 -11.90 24.75 16.02
CA LYS A 179 -12.16 26.15 15.66
C LYS A 179 -13.08 26.24 14.42
N GLU A 180 -12.80 25.46 13.39
CA GLU A 180 -13.61 25.46 12.16
C GLU A 180 -15.03 24.93 12.40
N LEU A 181 -15.21 23.94 13.28
CA LEU A 181 -16.54 23.46 13.66
C LEU A 181 -17.42 24.56 14.32
N LYS A 182 -16.80 25.53 14.98
CA LYS A 182 -17.47 26.71 15.57
C LYS A 182 -17.67 27.84 14.57
N SER A 183 -17.02 27.79 13.40
CA SER A 183 -17.13 28.81 12.37
C SER A 183 -18.46 28.66 11.61
N LYS A 184 -19.10 29.79 11.27
CA LYS A 184 -20.36 29.79 10.50
C LYS A 184 -20.20 29.37 9.05
N LYS A 185 -18.98 29.48 8.50
CA LYS A 185 -18.72 29.31 7.06
C LYS A 185 -18.12 27.94 6.72
N ARG A 186 -17.53 27.22 7.69
CA ARG A 186 -16.94 25.87 7.57
C ARG A 186 -16.07 25.62 6.33
N ARG A 187 -15.52 26.68 5.72
CA ARG A 187 -14.81 26.57 4.43
C ARG A 187 -13.45 25.88 4.57
N GLY A 188 -12.88 25.84 5.78
CA GLY A 188 -11.61 25.17 6.06
C GLY A 188 -11.74 23.79 6.70
N LEU A 189 -12.94 23.33 7.08
CA LEU A 189 -13.07 22.11 7.90
C LEU A 189 -12.49 20.86 7.23
N GLU A 190 -12.65 20.73 5.91
CA GLU A 190 -12.08 19.61 5.15
C GLU A 190 -10.55 19.63 5.14
N GLU A 191 -9.96 20.82 5.01
CA GLU A 191 -8.50 21.04 5.05
C GLU A 191 -7.94 20.63 6.42
N GLU A 192 -8.51 21.14 7.51
CA GLU A 192 -8.07 20.83 8.88
C GLU A 192 -8.23 19.35 9.23
N ILE A 193 -9.29 18.69 8.75
CA ILE A 193 -9.45 17.24 8.90
C ILE A 193 -8.37 16.50 8.10
N GLY A 194 -8.05 16.98 6.90
CA GLY A 194 -6.97 16.45 6.06
C GLY A 194 -5.61 16.53 6.75
N ASP A 195 -5.28 17.67 7.35
CA ASP A 195 -4.03 17.87 8.06
C ASP A 195 -3.95 17.04 9.35
N LEU A 196 -5.05 16.93 10.10
CA LEU A 196 -5.14 16.01 11.23
C LEU A 196 -4.87 14.56 10.81
N LEU A 197 -5.46 14.08 9.70
CA LEU A 197 -5.21 12.74 9.16
C LEU A 197 -3.74 12.57 8.71
N PHE A 198 -3.14 13.61 8.13
CA PHE A 198 -1.74 13.60 7.72
C PHE A 198 -0.80 13.47 8.92
N VAL A 199 -1.02 14.26 9.98
CA VAL A 199 -0.18 14.23 11.20
C VAL A 199 -0.39 12.93 11.98
N ILE A 200 -1.61 12.37 12.02
CA ILE A 200 -1.84 11.01 12.56
C ILE A 200 -1.06 9.97 11.75
N THR A 201 -1.02 10.10 10.43
CA THR A 201 -0.22 9.21 9.57
C THR A 201 1.28 9.36 9.85
N ALA A 202 1.75 10.57 10.14
CA ALA A 202 3.12 10.81 10.60
C ALA A 202 3.38 10.13 11.95
N LEU A 203 2.50 10.27 12.93
CA LEU A 203 2.63 9.57 14.21
C LEU A 203 2.75 8.05 14.02
N ALA A 204 1.90 7.46 13.19
CA ALA A 204 1.99 6.05 12.84
C ALA A 204 3.34 5.70 12.17
N TYR A 205 3.80 6.53 11.23
CA TYR A 205 5.08 6.33 10.53
C TYR A 205 6.28 6.27 11.49
N TYR A 206 6.37 7.21 12.44
CA TYR A 206 7.48 7.25 13.41
C TYR A 206 7.46 6.06 14.38
N ASN A 207 6.28 5.50 14.65
CA ASN A 207 6.12 4.30 15.46
C ASN A 207 6.18 3.00 14.64
N LYS A 208 6.67 3.06 13.39
CA LYS A 208 6.80 1.92 12.45
C LYS A 208 5.47 1.21 12.14
N ILE A 209 4.35 1.90 12.31
CA ILE A 209 3.00 1.41 12.01
C ILE A 209 2.60 1.89 10.61
N ASN A 210 2.03 0.99 9.79
CA ASN A 210 1.40 1.36 8.53
C ASN A 210 -0.03 1.83 8.82
N ALA A 211 -0.31 3.14 8.63
CA ALA A 211 -1.60 3.76 8.93
C ALA A 211 -2.77 3.14 8.16
N GLU A 212 -2.57 2.81 6.87
CA GLU A 212 -3.60 2.16 6.04
C GLU A 212 -4.00 0.80 6.64
N ASN A 213 -3.00 -0.04 6.97
CA ASN A 213 -3.27 -1.35 7.58
C ASN A 213 -3.85 -1.21 9.01
N ALA A 214 -3.43 -0.19 9.76
CA ALA A 214 -3.98 0.08 11.08
C ALA A 214 -5.48 0.44 11.00
N LEU A 215 -5.87 1.28 10.03
CA LEU A 215 -7.26 1.61 9.77
C LEU A 215 -8.05 0.40 9.28
N TYR A 216 -7.51 -0.39 8.34
CA TYR A 216 -8.11 -1.65 7.90
C TYR A 216 -8.42 -2.60 9.07
N LYS A 217 -7.46 -2.78 10.00
CA LYS A 217 -7.67 -3.58 11.22
C LYS A 217 -8.74 -2.98 12.13
N ALA A 218 -8.78 -1.65 12.26
CA ALA A 218 -9.81 -0.95 13.05
C ALA A 218 -11.20 -1.15 12.44
N ASN A 219 -11.34 -1.04 11.11
CA ASN A 219 -12.58 -1.28 10.37
C ASN A 219 -13.08 -2.72 10.57
N ASN A 220 -12.20 -3.71 10.44
CA ASN A 220 -12.55 -5.12 10.69
C ASN A 220 -12.97 -5.37 12.15
N LYS A 221 -12.31 -4.71 13.11
CA LYS A 221 -12.72 -4.77 14.52
C LYS A 221 -14.08 -4.13 14.74
N PHE A 222 -14.38 -3.01 14.07
CA PHE A 222 -15.68 -2.37 14.10
C PHE A 222 -16.77 -3.29 13.54
N ILE A 223 -16.58 -3.87 12.35
CA ILE A 223 -17.53 -4.80 11.72
C ILE A 223 -17.85 -5.98 12.65
N LYS A 224 -16.81 -6.61 13.21
CA LYS A 224 -16.99 -7.75 14.14
C LYS A 224 -17.81 -7.37 15.38
N ARG A 225 -17.61 -6.16 15.91
CA ARG A 225 -18.35 -5.66 17.08
C ARG A 225 -19.77 -5.26 16.71
N PHE A 226 -19.95 -4.57 15.60
CA PHE A 226 -21.24 -4.12 15.11
C PHE A 226 -22.18 -5.29 14.88
N LYS A 227 -21.73 -6.37 14.21
CA LYS A 227 -22.51 -7.60 13.99
C LYS A 227 -23.07 -8.22 15.28
N LYS A 228 -22.42 -8.01 16.44
CA LYS A 228 -22.90 -8.54 17.73
C LYS A 228 -24.04 -7.71 18.33
N ILE A 229 -24.15 -6.44 17.95
CA ILE A 229 -25.15 -5.51 18.49
C ILE A 229 -26.23 -5.13 17.48
N GLU A 230 -26.02 -5.40 16.18
CA GLU A 230 -26.93 -5.04 15.08
C GLU A 230 -28.38 -5.45 15.36
N ASN A 231 -28.62 -6.70 15.77
CA ASN A 231 -29.96 -7.20 16.11
C ASN A 231 -30.58 -6.55 17.36
N LYS A 232 -29.80 -5.78 18.13
CA LYS A 232 -30.24 -5.05 19.33
C LYS A 232 -30.47 -3.57 19.05
N LEU A 233 -30.02 -3.06 17.90
CA LEU A 233 -30.24 -1.67 17.52
C LEU A 233 -31.70 -1.46 17.10
N LYS A 234 -32.31 -0.40 17.61
CA LYS A 234 -33.66 0.04 17.25
C LYS A 234 -33.62 1.53 16.91
N PRO A 235 -34.48 2.03 16.00
CA PRO A 235 -34.45 3.44 15.56
C PRO A 235 -34.56 4.47 16.69
N ASN A 236 -35.22 4.11 17.80
CA ASN A 236 -35.54 5.03 18.89
C ASN A 236 -34.52 4.97 20.06
N LEU A 237 -33.43 4.22 19.92
CA LEU A 237 -32.41 4.15 20.97
C LEU A 237 -31.70 5.51 21.11
N SER A 238 -31.51 5.95 22.36
CA SER A 238 -30.69 7.12 22.63
C SER A 238 -29.21 6.83 22.33
N GLU A 239 -28.41 7.87 22.10
CA GLU A 239 -26.96 7.73 21.96
C GLU A 239 -26.34 6.98 23.16
N LYS A 240 -26.83 7.27 24.37
CA LYS A 240 -26.39 6.60 25.61
C LYS A 240 -26.64 5.09 25.56
N ASP A 241 -27.79 4.66 25.05
CA ASP A 241 -28.12 3.24 24.93
C ASP A 241 -27.25 2.55 23.88
N ILE A 242 -27.02 3.21 22.73
CA ILE A 242 -26.15 2.71 21.66
C ILE A 242 -24.71 2.56 22.18
N LEU A 243 -24.18 3.57 22.87
CA LEU A 243 -22.86 3.53 23.48
C LEU A 243 -22.78 2.45 24.57
N GLY A 244 -23.85 2.27 25.36
CA GLY A 244 -23.95 1.19 26.35
C GLY A 244 -23.89 -0.21 25.73
N LEU A 245 -24.56 -0.44 24.60
CA LEU A 245 -24.45 -1.68 23.83
C LEU A 245 -23.04 -1.88 23.27
N TRP A 246 -22.42 -0.80 22.78
CA TRP A 246 -21.07 -0.83 22.22
C TRP A 246 -19.99 -1.15 23.27
N GLU A 247 -20.08 -0.57 24.47
CA GLU A 247 -19.14 -0.87 25.57
C GLU A 247 -19.21 -2.34 26.01
N LYS A 248 -20.40 -2.95 25.99
CA LYS A 248 -20.58 -4.38 26.31
C LYS A 248 -19.82 -5.31 25.36
N VAL A 249 -19.63 -4.92 24.09
CA VAL A 249 -18.90 -5.72 23.09
C VAL A 249 -17.44 -5.30 22.90
N LYS A 250 -17.00 -4.24 23.59
CA LYS A 250 -15.58 -3.85 23.67
C LYS A 250 -14.79 -4.73 24.64
N LYS A 251 -15.43 -5.16 25.73
CA LYS A 251 -14.93 -6.16 26.68
C LYS A 251 -14.81 -7.52 26.00
#